data_AF-A0A3P1XGI1-F1
#
_entry.id   AF-A0A3P1XGI1-F1
#
_cell.length_a   1.000
_cell.length_b   1.000
_cell.length_c   1.000
_cell.angle_alpha   90.00
_cell.angle_beta   90.00
_cell.angle_gamma   90.00
#
_symmetry.space_group_name_H-M   'P 1'
#
loop_
_entity.id
_entity.type
_entity.pdbx_description
1 polymer ?
#
loop_
_entity_poly.entity_id
_entity_poly.type
_entity_poly.pdbx_seq_one_letter_code
_entity_poly.pdbx_strand_id
1 'polypeptide(L)'
;METALYLIPVTLGETEHYKVLPAYNREVILGIRHFVVENIRTARRFLKKTDPSLVIDELHFYELNKHTSPHMVADYLTPLATGESVG
;
A
#
# COMPACT_ATOMS: atom_id res chain seq x y z
N MET A 1 -1.55 -12.57 -9.27
CA MET A 1 -0.96 -12.09 -8.01
C MET A 1 -1.49 -13.00 -6.92
N GLU A 2 -0.64 -13.43 -6.00
CA GLU A 2 -1.05 -14.28 -4.88
C GLU A 2 -1.68 -13.44 -3.77
N THR A 3 -2.58 -14.02 -2.98
CA THR A 3 -3.09 -13.34 -1.79
C THR A 3 -2.00 -13.32 -0.72
N ALA A 4 -1.41 -12.16 -0.48
CA ALA A 4 -0.34 -11.99 0.49
C ALA A 4 -0.33 -10.58 1.08
N LEU A 5 0.40 -10.45 2.20
CA LEU A 5 0.84 -9.17 2.72
C LEU A 5 2.12 -8.76 1.99
N TYR A 6 2.05 -7.67 1.24
CA TYR A 6 3.16 -7.14 0.45
C TYR A 6 3.83 -5.99 1.20
N LEU A 7 5.13 -6.12 1.47
CA LEU A 7 5.93 -5.00 1.97
C LEU A 7 6.40 -4.16 0.79
N ILE A 8 5.78 -3.00 0.60
CA ILE A 8 6.06 -2.13 -0.53
C ILE A 8 7.13 -1.10 -0.14
N PRO A 9 8.35 -1.16 -0.73
CA PRO A 9 9.38 -0.17 -0.44
C PRO A 9 9.00 1.21 -1.00
N VAL A 10 9.40 2.25 -0.27
CA VAL A 10 9.29 3.65 -0.70
C VAL A 10 10.67 4.20 -1.08
N THR A 11 10.69 5.33 -1.78
CA THR A 11 11.94 6.01 -2.13
C THR A 11 12.55 6.66 -0.90
N LEU A 12 13.89 6.63 -0.78
CA LEU A 12 14.63 7.29 0.32
C LEU A 12 14.73 8.81 0.17
N GLY A 13 14.39 9.34 -1.00
CA GLY A 13 14.45 10.77 -1.31
C GLY A 13 13.65 11.13 -2.55
N GLU A 14 13.92 12.31 -3.09
CA GLU A 14 13.28 12.81 -4.31
C GLU A 14 13.93 12.17 -5.54
N THR A 15 13.50 10.96 -5.86
CA THR A 15 13.91 10.26 -7.08
C THR A 15 12.68 9.65 -7.71
N GLU A 16 12.61 9.68 -9.03
CA GLU A 16 11.55 9.01 -9.77
C GLU A 16 11.54 7.51 -9.45
N HIS A 17 10.39 6.99 -9.02
CA HIS A 17 10.25 5.64 -8.49
C HIS A 17 10.77 4.57 -9.47
N TYR A 18 10.54 4.72 -10.78
CA TYR A 18 11.00 3.76 -11.80
C TYR A 18 12.52 3.65 -11.92
N LYS A 19 13.29 4.60 -11.37
CA LYS A 19 14.77 4.54 -11.37
C LYS A 19 15.33 3.68 -10.24
N VAL A 20 14.54 3.42 -9.20
CA VAL A 20 15.01 2.82 -7.94
C VAL A 20 14.15 1.65 -7.48
N LEU A 21 12.92 1.53 -7.99
CA LEU A 21 12.03 0.42 -7.74
C LEU A 21 11.89 -0.43 -9.01
N PRO A 22 11.97 -1.77 -8.90
CA PRO A 22 11.67 -2.66 -10.02
C PRO A 22 10.27 -2.44 -10.57
N ALA A 23 10.10 -2.64 -11.88
CA ALA A 23 8.79 -2.52 -12.54
C ALA A 23 7.73 -3.45 -11.92
N TYR A 24 8.15 -4.61 -11.42
CA TYR A 24 7.28 -5.57 -10.75
C TYR A 24 6.56 -4.98 -9.52
N ASN A 25 7.18 -4.06 -8.78
CA ASN A 25 6.54 -3.41 -7.64
C ASN A 25 5.29 -2.64 -8.07
N ARG A 26 5.31 -1.98 -9.22
CA ARG A 26 4.15 -1.30 -9.80
C ARG A 26 3.04 -2.32 -10.13
N GLU A 27 3.39 -3.46 -10.71
CA GLU A 27 2.41 -4.51 -11.04
C GLU A 27 1.71 -5.05 -9.80
N VAL A 28 2.46 -5.28 -8.71
CA VAL A 28 1.91 -5.68 -7.41
C VAL A 28 0.98 -4.60 -6.85
N ILE A 29 1.42 -3.33 -6.84
CA ILE A 29 0.63 -2.20 -6.33
C ILE A 29 -0.72 -2.08 -7.06
N LEU A 30 -0.75 -2.26 -8.38
CA LEU A 30 -1.97 -2.17 -9.18
C LEU A 30 -3.00 -3.27 -8.86
N GLY A 31 -2.56 -4.39 -8.27
CA GLY A 31 -3.43 -5.48 -7.85
C GLY A 31 -4.01 -5.33 -6.44
N ILE A 32 -3.55 -4.36 -5.66
CA ILE A 32 -3.90 -4.21 -4.24
C ILE A 32 -4.93 -3.10 -4.05
N ARG A 33 -5.94 -3.37 -3.21
CA ARG A 33 -6.99 -2.40 -2.84
C ARG A 33 -6.93 -1.94 -1.39
N HIS A 34 -6.19 -2.66 -0.54
CA HIS A 34 -6.07 -2.40 0.89
C HIS A 34 -4.62 -2.03 1.23
N PHE A 35 -4.41 -0.87 1.83
CA PHE A 35 -3.08 -0.38 2.19
C PHE A 35 -3.00 0.00 3.66
N VAL A 36 -2.04 -0.58 4.38
CA VAL A 36 -1.70 -0.19 5.75
C VAL A 36 -0.55 0.81 5.69
N VAL A 37 -0.79 2.03 6.17
CA VAL A 37 0.11 3.17 5.91
C VAL A 37 0.37 3.98 7.17
N GLU A 38 1.58 4.49 7.34
CA GLU A 38 1.90 5.39 8.46
C GLU A 38 1.31 6.78 8.29
N ASN A 39 1.08 7.19 7.03
CA ASN A 39 0.49 8.48 6.68
C ASN A 39 -0.29 8.38 5.38
N ILE A 40 -1.60 8.61 5.46
CA ILE A 40 -2.50 8.49 4.30
C ILE A 40 -2.13 9.46 3.19
N ARG A 41 -1.71 10.69 3.53
CA ARG A 41 -1.43 11.74 2.54
C ARG A 41 -0.20 11.41 1.68
N THR A 42 0.86 10.90 2.30
CA THR A 42 2.10 10.54 1.58
C THR A 42 1.91 9.26 0.78
N ALA A 43 1.20 8.26 1.33
CA ALA A 43 0.89 7.03 0.64
C ALA A 43 0.06 7.27 -0.64
N ARG A 44 -1.00 8.07 -0.56
CA ARG A 44 -1.81 8.45 -1.75
C ARG A 44 -0.96 9.09 -2.85
N ARG A 45 -0.02 9.96 -2.45
CA ARG A 45 0.90 10.62 -3.39
C ARG A 45 1.87 9.62 -4.02
N PHE A 46 2.42 8.70 -3.23
CA PHE A 46 3.29 7.63 -3.72
C PHE A 46 2.56 6.76 -4.75
N LEU A 47 1.36 6.28 -4.41
CA LEU A 47 0.54 5.46 -5.31
C LEU A 47 0.23 6.20 -6.62
N LYS A 48 -0.20 7.47 -6.57
CA LYS A 48 -0.42 8.27 -7.78
C LYS A 48 0.85 8.53 -8.60
N LYS A 49 2.02 8.64 -7.95
CA LYS A 49 3.31 8.75 -8.66
C LYS A 49 3.69 7.44 -9.34
N THR A 50 3.48 6.31 -8.66
CA THR A 50 3.71 4.96 -9.21
C THR A 50 2.82 4.70 -10.41
N ASP A 51 1.54 5.06 -10.31
CA ASP A 51 0.62 5.01 -11.45
C ASP A 51 -0.50 6.08 -11.36
N PRO A 52 -0.54 7.03 -12.31
CA PRO A 52 -1.58 8.06 -12.35
C PRO A 52 -3.01 7.51 -12.55
N SER A 53 -3.17 6.32 -13.13
CA SER A 53 -4.47 5.69 -13.42
C SER A 53 -5.17 5.13 -12.18
N LEU A 54 -4.44 4.91 -11.07
CA LEU A 54 -5.03 4.42 -9.81
C LEU A 54 -6.14 5.34 -9.31
N VAL A 55 -7.36 4.83 -9.16
CA VAL A 55 -8.47 5.59 -8.57
C VAL A 55 -8.36 5.50 -7.04
N ILE A 56 -7.79 6.53 -6.41
CA ILE A 56 -7.49 6.53 -4.97
C ILE A 56 -8.73 6.34 -4.10
N ASP A 57 -9.89 6.80 -4.57
CA ASP A 57 -11.16 6.66 -3.84
C ASP A 57 -11.69 5.21 -3.83
N GLU A 58 -11.18 4.34 -4.70
CA GLU A 58 -11.46 2.89 -4.67
C GLU A 58 -10.50 2.11 -3.75
N LEU A 59 -9.56 2.79 -3.10
CA LEU A 59 -8.58 2.17 -2.21
C LEU A 59 -8.94 2.39 -0.75
N HIS A 60 -8.77 1.33 0.05
CA HIS A 60 -8.96 1.35 1.49
C HIS A 60 -7.62 1.59 2.17
N PHE A 61 -7.59 2.59 3.07
CA PHE A 61 -6.39 2.94 3.83
C PHE A 61 -6.62 2.70 5.32
N TYR A 62 -5.65 2.05 5.96
CA TYR A 62 -5.61 1.83 7.40
C TYR A 62 -4.39 2.56 7.95
N GLU A 63 -4.59 3.53 8.85
CA GLU A 63 -3.49 4.31 9.41
C GLU A 63 -2.85 3.55 10.58
N LEU A 64 -1.55 3.23 10.44
CA LEU A 64 -0.75 2.59 11.48
C LEU A 64 0.12 3.64 12.17
N ASN A 65 -0.12 3.88 13.46
CA ASN A 65 0.65 4.83 14.25
C ASN A 65 0.90 4.30 15.68
N LYS A 66 1.61 5.08 16.50
CA LYS A 66 2.00 4.70 17.88
C LYS A 66 0.82 4.45 18.83
N HIS A 67 -0.39 4.87 18.47
CA HIS A 67 -1.61 4.65 19.22
C HIS A 67 -2.42 3.46 18.67
N THR A 68 -1.95 2.83 17.59
CA THR A 68 -2.60 1.64 17.04
C THR A 68 -2.36 0.44 17.95
N SER A 69 -3.42 -0.11 18.52
CA SER A 69 -3.34 -1.31 19.37
C SER A 69 -3.15 -2.57 18.51
N PRO A 70 -2.59 -3.66 19.09
CA PRO A 70 -2.46 -4.93 18.38
C PRO A 70 -3.79 -5.49 17.84
N HIS A 71 -4.91 -5.23 18.53
CA HIS A 71 -6.24 -5.63 18.05
C HIS A 71 -6.59 -4.91 16.75
N MET A 72 -6.37 -3.59 16.67
CA MET A 72 -6.63 -2.84 15.44
C MET A 72 -5.71 -3.29 14.29
N VAL A 73 -4.47 -3.68 14.58
CA VAL A 73 -3.58 -4.26 13.54
C VAL A 73 -4.17 -5.56 13.00
N ALA A 74 -4.71 -6.43 13.85
CA ALA A 74 -5.39 -7.64 13.40
C ALA A 74 -6.60 -7.31 12.52
N ASP A 75 -7.39 -6.30 12.88
CA ASP A 75 -8.53 -5.84 12.09
C ASP A 75 -8.11 -5.35 10.69
N TYR A 76 -6.94 -4.70 10.56
CA TYR A 76 -6.42 -4.24 9.27
C TYR A 76 -6.04 -5.39 8.32
N LEU A 77 -5.75 -6.57 8.87
CA LEU A 77 -5.41 -7.78 8.10
C LEU A 77 -6.63 -8.63 7.75
N THR A 78 -7.83 -8.25 8.16
CA THR A 78 -9.09 -8.94 7.80
C THR A 78 -9.23 -9.18 6.29
N PRO A 79 -8.85 -8.24 5.38
CA PRO A 79 -8.92 -8.48 3.94
C PRO A 79 -8.08 -9.69 3.48
N LEU A 80 -6.95 -9.97 4.13
CA LEU A 80 -6.14 -11.18 3.81
C LEU A 80 -6.92 -12.46 4.12
N ALA A 81 -7.67 -12.48 5.21
CA ALA A 81 -8.50 -13.62 5.58
C ALA A 81 -9.67 -13.86 4.61
N THR A 82 -10.09 -12.82 3.87
CA THR A 82 -11.13 -12.90 2.83
C THR A 82 -10.58 -13.12 1.42
N GLY A 83 -9.27 -13.30 1.27
CA GLY A 83 -8.64 -13.60 -0.03
C GLY A 83 -8.09 -12.37 -0.77
N GLU A 84 -8.17 -11.18 -0.17
CA GLU A 84 -7.71 -9.92 -0.78
C GLU A 84 -6.28 -9.59 -0.34
N SER A 85 -5.46 -9.09 -1.27
CA SER A 85 -4.08 -8.71 -0.95
C SER A 85 -4.03 -7.37 -0.21
N VAL A 86 -3.05 -7.25 0.70
CA VAL A 86 -2.80 -6.04 1.49
C VAL A 86 -1.39 -5.55 1.21
N GLY A 87 -1.22 -4.24 1.06
CA GLY A 87 0.05 -3.56 0.84
C GLY A 87 0.40 -2.53 1.90
#